data_AF-A0A6A6WJM1-F1
#
_entry.id   AF-A0A6A6WJM1-F1
#
_cell.length_a   1.000
_cell.length_b   1.000
_cell.length_c   1.000
_cell.angle_alpha   90.00
_cell.angle_beta   90.00
_cell.angle_gamma   90.00
#
_symmetry.space_group_name_H-M   'P 1'
#
loop_
_entity.id
_entity.type
_entity.pdbx_description
1 polymer ?
#
loop_
_entity_poly.entity_id
_entity_poly.type
_entity_poly.pdbx_seq_one_letter_code
_entity_poly.pdbx_strand_id
1 'polypeptide(L)'
;MVANINQITQLSQDLQPIASSIQTGETVIAKRQQNPFEPVIRGFSEIINVAQRDIENMDGTGKYPDAEAQQVCNAFSTFVVVHQRLLNIVIGKSGLLEGIFLGPVAAVLRSLESTVDTLAFGIIDSVPGCQADATTKLESLDVTLGKAVCAYTPGGSLGVNVFC
;
A
#
# COMPACT_ATOMS: atom_id res chain seq x y z
N MET A 1 0.34 17.01 8.51
CA MET A 1 -0.51 15.85 8.16
C MET A 1 -0.96 15.85 6.70
N VAL A 2 -1.80 16.79 6.23
CA VAL A 2 -2.29 16.78 4.83
C VAL A 2 -1.17 16.69 3.79
N ALA A 3 -0.11 17.49 3.93
CA ALA A 3 1.03 17.45 3.01
C ALA A 3 1.72 16.07 2.96
N ASN A 4 1.92 15.45 4.13
CA ASN A 4 2.50 14.12 4.30
C ASN A 4 1.65 13.05 3.61
N ILE A 5 0.32 13.06 3.88
CA ILE A 5 -0.65 12.17 3.21
C ILE A 5 -0.60 12.37 1.69
N ASN A 6 -0.53 13.61 1.22
CA ASN A 6 -0.43 13.90 -0.21
C ASN A 6 0.89 13.41 -0.82
N GLN A 7 1.98 13.45 -0.06
CA GLN A 7 3.28 12.93 -0.52
C GLN A 7 3.24 11.42 -0.74
N ILE A 8 2.74 10.64 0.24
CA ILE A 8 2.59 9.18 0.06
C ILE A 8 1.55 8.84 -1.01
N THR A 9 0.53 9.69 -1.19
CA THR A 9 -0.45 9.57 -2.27
C THR A 9 0.24 9.74 -3.62
N GLN A 10 1.10 10.76 -3.77
CA GLN A 10 1.83 11.00 -5.01
C GLN A 10 2.77 9.84 -5.34
N LEU A 11 3.52 9.33 -4.36
CA LEU A 11 4.36 8.14 -4.55
C LEU A 11 3.54 6.92 -5.00
N SER A 12 2.35 6.76 -4.43
CA SER A 12 1.43 5.70 -4.83
C SER A 12 0.93 5.89 -6.27
N GLN A 13 0.66 7.13 -6.70
CA GLN A 13 0.28 7.44 -8.09
C GLN A 13 1.42 7.18 -9.06
N ASP A 14 2.62 7.65 -8.75
CA ASP A 14 3.82 7.52 -9.59
C ASP A 14 4.24 6.06 -9.77
N LEU A 15 3.93 5.20 -8.79
CA LEU A 15 4.19 3.76 -8.87
C LEU A 15 3.17 3.02 -9.76
N GLN A 16 1.98 3.57 -10.02
CA GLN A 16 0.96 2.92 -10.86
C GLN A 16 1.44 2.62 -12.29
N PRO A 17 2.02 3.57 -13.06
CA PRO A 17 2.53 3.28 -14.40
C PRO A 17 3.70 2.28 -14.36
N ILE A 18 4.54 2.34 -13.34
CA ILE A 18 5.64 1.39 -13.14
C ILE A 18 5.10 -0.03 -12.96
N ALA A 19 4.15 -0.21 -12.03
CA ALA A 19 3.48 -1.50 -11.81
C ALA A 19 2.73 -2.00 -13.06
N SER A 20 2.08 -1.09 -13.79
CA SER A 20 1.36 -1.42 -15.02
C SER A 20 2.29 -1.90 -16.14
N SER A 21 3.50 -1.36 -16.19
CA SER A 21 4.53 -1.69 -17.17
C SER A 21 5.23 -3.03 -16.94
N ILE A 22 5.00 -3.68 -15.79
CA ILE A 22 5.57 -5.00 -15.50
C ILE A 22 5.13 -6.01 -16.57
N GLN A 23 6.13 -6.64 -17.17
CA GLN A 23 6.02 -7.70 -18.17
C GLN A 23 7.06 -8.78 -17.86
N THR A 24 6.78 -10.02 -18.25
CA THR A 24 7.80 -11.08 -18.18
C THR A 24 8.74 -10.94 -19.38
N GLY A 25 10.06 -11.09 -19.16
CA GLY A 25 11.04 -11.07 -20.24
C GLY A 25 10.71 -12.08 -21.36
N GLU A 26 10.98 -11.68 -22.62
CA GLU A 26 10.65 -12.44 -23.84
C GLU A 26 11.35 -13.80 -23.93
N THR A 27 12.45 -14.00 -23.18
CA THR A 27 13.27 -15.21 -23.22
C THR A 27 13.39 -15.89 -21.85
N VAL A 28 13.48 -17.22 -21.86
CA VAL A 28 13.66 -18.06 -20.66
C VAL A 28 14.91 -17.69 -19.85
N ILE A 29 15.93 -17.11 -20.51
CA ILE A 29 17.21 -16.75 -19.91
C ILE A 29 17.10 -15.39 -19.18
N ALA A 30 16.38 -14.42 -19.74
CA ALA A 30 16.12 -13.13 -19.10
C ALA A 30 15.25 -13.26 -17.84
N LYS A 31 14.29 -14.19 -17.83
CA LYS A 31 13.43 -14.49 -16.67
C LYS A 31 14.19 -14.97 -15.42
N ARG A 32 15.43 -15.46 -15.57
CA ARG A 32 16.21 -16.03 -14.45
C ARG A 32 17.14 -15.04 -13.77
N GLN A 33 17.39 -13.86 -14.34
CA GLN A 33 18.40 -12.93 -13.80
C GLN A 33 17.83 -11.76 -13.02
N GLN A 34 16.59 -11.34 -13.26
CA GLN A 34 16.01 -10.17 -12.59
C GLN A 34 14.54 -10.40 -12.22
N ASN A 35 14.18 -10.03 -11.00
CA ASN A 35 12.79 -9.99 -10.58
C ASN A 35 12.08 -8.82 -11.29
N PRO A 36 11.09 -9.04 -12.17
CA PRO A 36 10.42 -7.95 -12.88
C PRO A 36 9.64 -7.01 -11.95
N PHE A 37 9.46 -7.40 -10.69
CA PHE A 37 8.83 -6.59 -9.64
C PHE A 37 9.82 -5.73 -8.85
N GLU A 38 11.12 -5.82 -9.12
CA GLU A 38 12.14 -5.04 -8.41
C GLU A 38 11.84 -3.52 -8.36
N PRO A 39 11.38 -2.87 -9.46
CA PRO A 39 10.98 -1.46 -9.41
C PRO A 39 9.80 -1.19 -8.48
N VAL A 40 8.84 -2.11 -8.41
CA VAL A 40 7.67 -2.01 -7.53
C VAL A 40 8.03 -2.25 -6.08
N ILE A 41 8.90 -3.23 -5.81
CA ILE A 41 9.44 -3.47 -4.46
C ILE A 41 10.10 -2.20 -3.94
N ARG A 42 10.97 -1.58 -4.75
CA ARG A 42 11.63 -0.33 -4.40
C ARG A 42 10.65 0.81 -4.18
N GLY A 43 9.64 0.94 -5.03
CA GLY A 43 8.60 1.97 -4.87
C GLY A 43 7.82 1.80 -3.57
N PHE A 44 7.46 0.57 -3.19
CA PHE A 44 6.83 0.30 -1.90
C PHE A 44 7.78 0.59 -0.73
N SER A 45 9.07 0.23 -0.83
CA SER A 45 10.06 0.60 0.19
C SER A 45 10.17 2.12 0.37
N GLU A 46 10.10 2.90 -0.70
CA GLU A 46 10.10 4.36 -0.60
C GLU A 46 8.84 4.90 0.08
N ILE A 47 7.66 4.36 -0.25
CA ILE A 47 6.40 4.70 0.43
C ILE A 47 6.51 4.39 1.93
N ILE A 48 7.04 3.21 2.29
CA ILE A 48 7.27 2.79 3.68
C ILE A 48 8.20 3.79 4.39
N ASN A 49 9.33 4.13 3.79
CA ASN A 49 10.31 5.05 4.40
C ASN A 49 9.73 6.45 4.63
N VAL A 50 8.90 6.94 3.70
CA VAL A 50 8.22 8.24 3.85
C VAL A 50 7.16 8.17 4.94
N ALA A 51 6.32 7.14 4.93
CA ALA A 51 5.29 6.93 5.94
C ALA A 51 5.88 6.73 7.36
N GLN A 52 7.02 6.04 7.49
CA GLN A 52 7.72 5.89 8.78
C GLN A 52 8.21 7.24 9.32
N ARG A 53 8.80 8.08 8.47
CA ARG A 53 9.15 9.46 8.87
C ARG A 53 7.92 10.26 9.27
N ASP A 54 6.79 10.07 8.60
CA ASP A 54 5.55 10.74 8.96
C ASP A 54 5.04 10.28 10.33
N ILE A 55 5.06 8.97 10.60
CA ILE A 55 4.69 8.38 11.89
C ILE A 55 5.57 8.94 13.02
N GLU A 56 6.88 9.03 12.84
CA GLU A 56 7.80 9.60 13.83
C GLU A 56 7.47 11.07 14.15
N ASN A 57 6.96 11.81 13.15
CA ASN A 57 6.56 13.21 13.31
C ASN A 57 5.11 13.39 13.78
N MET A 58 4.33 12.31 13.93
CA MET A 58 2.97 12.35 14.46
C MET A 58 2.92 12.37 15.99
N ASP A 59 3.98 11.92 16.65
CA ASP A 59 4.02 11.87 18.11
C ASP A 59 3.88 13.29 18.70
N GLY A 60 2.81 13.50 19.47
CA GLY A 60 2.44 14.83 20.01
C GLY A 60 1.50 15.67 19.13
N THR A 61 1.01 15.17 18.00
CA THR A 61 -0.08 15.85 17.27
C THR A 61 -1.38 15.75 18.07
N GLY A 62 -1.83 16.88 18.62
CA GLY A 62 -3.15 16.98 19.26
C GLY A 62 -4.28 16.78 18.25
N LYS A 63 -5.51 16.66 18.76
CA LYS A 63 -6.71 16.56 17.91
C LYS A 63 -6.85 17.81 17.03
N TYR A 64 -7.05 17.60 15.73
CA TYR A 64 -7.30 18.70 14.81
C TYR A 64 -8.69 19.32 15.07
N PRO A 65 -8.83 20.65 15.01
CA PRO A 65 -10.14 21.30 15.01
C PRO A 65 -10.92 20.92 13.74
N ASP A 66 -12.25 20.93 13.81
CA ASP A 66 -13.14 20.31 12.80
C ASP A 66 -12.85 20.68 11.34
N ALA A 67 -12.54 21.95 11.06
CA ALA A 67 -12.24 22.42 9.70
C ALA A 67 -10.91 21.85 9.15
N GLU A 68 -9.89 21.72 9.99
CA GLU A 68 -8.60 21.12 9.63
C GLU A 68 -8.71 19.60 9.58
N ALA A 69 -9.48 19.02 10.51
CA ALA A 69 -9.77 17.60 10.53
C ALA A 69 -10.39 17.16 9.19
N GLN A 70 -11.40 17.88 8.68
CA GLN A 70 -12.03 17.54 7.40
C GLN A 70 -11.03 17.48 6.23
N GLN A 71 -10.03 18.37 6.20
CA GLN A 71 -9.00 18.35 5.16
C GLN A 71 -8.11 17.10 5.28
N VAL A 72 -7.77 16.70 6.50
CA VAL A 72 -7.05 15.45 6.78
C VAL A 72 -7.88 14.24 6.35
N CYS A 73 -9.17 14.19 6.66
CA CYS A 73 -10.07 13.11 6.25
C CYS A 73 -10.17 12.98 4.72
N ASN A 74 -10.29 14.10 4.02
CA ASN A 74 -10.36 14.13 2.55
C ASN A 74 -9.04 13.67 1.92
N ALA A 75 -7.91 14.12 2.47
CA ALA A 75 -6.60 13.67 2.02
C ALA A 75 -6.43 12.16 2.26
N PHE A 76 -6.79 11.67 3.44
CA PHE A 76 -6.73 10.24 3.77
C PHE A 76 -7.63 9.42 2.84
N SER A 77 -8.85 9.88 2.56
CA SER A 77 -9.72 9.21 1.59
C SER A 77 -9.12 9.15 0.20
N THR A 78 -8.45 10.21 -0.24
CA THR A 78 -7.79 10.24 -1.56
C THR A 78 -6.63 9.26 -1.59
N PHE A 79 -5.82 9.23 -0.53
CA PHE A 79 -4.76 8.26 -0.34
C PHE A 79 -5.28 6.82 -0.46
N VAL A 80 -6.32 6.46 0.31
CA VAL A 80 -6.89 5.11 0.29
C VAL A 80 -7.29 4.69 -1.12
N VAL A 81 -8.05 5.52 -1.84
CA VAL A 81 -8.49 5.21 -3.21
C VAL A 81 -7.31 5.00 -4.17
N VAL A 82 -6.32 5.90 -4.11
CA VAL A 82 -5.13 5.84 -4.96
C VAL A 82 -4.28 4.61 -4.65
N HIS A 83 -4.08 4.32 -3.36
CA HIS A 83 -3.27 3.21 -2.92
C HIS A 83 -3.93 1.86 -3.23
N GLN A 84 -5.25 1.76 -3.05
CA GLN A 84 -6.02 0.59 -3.51
C GLN A 84 -5.90 0.38 -5.02
N ARG A 85 -5.89 1.45 -5.83
CA ARG A 85 -5.68 1.33 -7.28
C ARG A 85 -4.31 0.74 -7.60
N LEU A 86 -3.26 1.23 -6.96
CA LEU A 86 -1.91 0.68 -7.09
C LEU A 86 -1.87 -0.81 -6.69
N LEU A 87 -2.44 -1.17 -5.53
CA LEU A 87 -2.48 -2.56 -5.06
C LEU A 87 -3.26 -3.47 -6.01
N ASN A 88 -4.38 -3.03 -6.56
CA ASN A 88 -5.16 -3.79 -7.54
C ASN A 88 -4.38 -4.02 -8.85
N ILE A 89 -3.59 -3.03 -9.31
CA ILE A 89 -2.69 -3.21 -10.47
C ILE A 89 -1.65 -4.30 -10.14
N VAL A 90 -1.02 -4.21 -8.98
CA VAL A 90 0.00 -5.17 -8.53
C VAL A 90 -0.61 -6.57 -8.40
N ILE A 91 -1.76 -6.73 -7.73
CA ILE A 91 -2.51 -7.99 -7.66
C ILE A 91 -2.75 -8.57 -9.06
N GLY A 92 -3.20 -7.77 -10.02
CA GLY A 92 -3.44 -8.23 -11.39
C GLY A 92 -2.19 -8.73 -12.14
N LYS A 93 -1.00 -8.42 -11.63
CA LYS A 93 0.29 -8.86 -12.18
C LYS A 93 0.87 -10.07 -11.45
N SER A 94 0.25 -10.56 -10.38
CA SER A 94 0.79 -11.65 -9.55
C SER A 94 1.11 -12.92 -10.35
N GLY A 95 0.28 -13.25 -11.35
CA GLY A 95 0.49 -14.40 -12.24
C GLY A 95 1.73 -14.29 -13.16
N LEU A 96 2.47 -13.19 -13.12
CA LEU A 96 3.75 -13.05 -13.82
C LEU A 96 4.94 -13.57 -12.99
N LEU A 97 4.74 -13.84 -11.70
CA LEU A 97 5.74 -14.42 -10.81
C LEU A 97 5.40 -15.85 -10.43
N GLU A 98 6.43 -16.67 -10.26
CA GLU A 98 6.33 -18.04 -9.78
C GLU A 98 7.49 -18.37 -8.86
N GLY A 99 7.28 -19.35 -7.98
CA GLY A 99 8.31 -19.92 -7.12
C GLY A 99 9.01 -18.87 -6.25
N ILE A 100 10.34 -18.83 -6.34
CA ILE A 100 11.20 -18.03 -5.43
C ILE A 100 10.98 -16.52 -5.52
N PHE A 101 10.39 -16.01 -6.60
CA PHE A 101 10.23 -14.56 -6.81
C PHE A 101 9.03 -13.97 -6.08
N LEU A 102 8.09 -14.80 -5.62
CA LEU A 102 6.91 -14.39 -4.87
C LEU A 102 7.26 -13.82 -3.48
N GLY A 103 8.24 -14.44 -2.81
CA GLY A 103 8.63 -14.11 -1.43
C GLY A 103 8.99 -12.63 -1.21
N PRO A 104 9.90 -12.03 -2.00
CA PRO A 104 10.27 -10.62 -1.85
C PRO A 104 9.10 -9.65 -1.99
N VAL A 105 8.15 -9.91 -2.89
CA VAL A 105 6.97 -9.06 -3.07
C VAL A 105 6.03 -9.18 -1.87
N ALA A 106 5.77 -10.39 -1.39
CA ALA A 106 4.97 -10.58 -0.18
C ALA A 106 5.63 -9.96 1.07
N ALA A 107 6.95 -9.99 1.17
CA ALA A 107 7.67 -9.39 2.29
C ALA A 107 7.49 -7.86 2.32
N VAL A 108 7.67 -7.17 1.18
CA VAL A 108 7.49 -5.72 1.15
C VAL A 108 6.03 -5.32 1.36
N LEU A 109 5.06 -6.10 0.85
CA LEU A 109 3.64 -5.83 1.05
C LEU A 109 3.22 -5.98 2.52
N ARG A 110 3.74 -6.96 3.26
CA ARG A 110 3.51 -7.07 4.71
C ARG A 110 4.09 -5.89 5.49
N SER A 111 5.29 -5.44 5.10
CA SER A 111 5.91 -4.26 5.70
C SER A 111 5.10 -2.99 5.40
N LEU A 112 4.54 -2.90 4.19
CA LEU A 112 3.68 -1.80 3.78
C LEU A 112 2.39 -1.79 4.59
N GLU A 113 1.72 -2.94 4.74
CA GLU A 113 0.51 -3.10 5.55
C GLU A 113 0.74 -2.60 6.99
N SER A 114 1.74 -3.15 7.69
CA SER A 114 2.04 -2.72 9.06
C SER A 114 2.35 -1.22 9.20
N THR A 115 3.01 -0.62 8.20
CA THR A 115 3.34 0.81 8.22
C THR A 115 2.09 1.66 7.94
N VAL A 116 1.27 1.27 6.96
CA VAL A 116 0.03 1.95 6.60
C VAL A 116 -0.98 1.89 7.75
N ASP A 117 -1.11 0.75 8.43
CA ASP A 117 -1.98 0.61 9.61
C ASP A 117 -1.58 1.58 10.71
N THR A 118 -0.28 1.62 11.03
CA THR A 118 0.26 2.51 12.08
C THR A 118 -0.01 3.98 11.74
N LEU A 119 0.25 4.38 10.50
CA LEU A 119 -0.03 5.73 10.01
C LEU A 119 -1.55 6.04 10.07
N ALA A 120 -2.39 5.11 9.60
CA ALA A 120 -3.82 5.30 9.54
C ALA A 120 -4.45 5.41 10.93
N PHE A 121 -4.03 4.59 11.90
CA PHE A 121 -4.49 4.71 13.28
C PHE A 121 -4.13 6.07 13.88
N GLY A 122 -2.89 6.53 13.70
CA GLY A 122 -2.52 7.87 14.18
C GLY A 122 -3.31 8.99 13.49
N ILE A 123 -3.67 8.84 12.21
CA ILE A 123 -4.56 9.79 11.52
C ILE A 123 -5.94 9.77 12.15
N ILE A 124 -6.55 8.58 12.30
CA ILE A 124 -7.88 8.36 12.87
C ILE A 124 -8.00 9.01 14.26
N ASP A 125 -7.00 8.81 15.12
CA ASP A 125 -6.97 9.38 16.47
C ASP A 125 -6.91 10.92 16.48
N SER A 126 -6.32 11.51 15.43
CA SER A 126 -6.19 12.96 15.28
C SER A 126 -7.46 13.65 14.74
N VAL A 127 -8.44 12.90 14.20
CA VAL A 127 -9.62 13.44 13.49
C VAL A 127 -10.96 12.93 14.05
N PRO A 128 -11.32 13.27 15.31
CA PRO A 128 -12.54 12.75 15.94
C PRO A 128 -13.84 13.04 15.16
N GLY A 129 -13.90 14.17 14.44
CA GLY A 129 -15.08 14.57 13.66
C GLY A 129 -15.42 13.66 12.47
N CYS A 130 -14.45 12.91 11.94
CA CYS A 130 -14.67 11.99 10.81
C CYS A 130 -14.16 10.57 11.09
N GLN A 131 -13.88 10.26 12.36
CA GLN A 131 -13.20 9.04 12.79
C GLN A 131 -13.86 7.78 12.20
N ALA A 132 -15.19 7.69 12.23
CA ALA A 132 -15.92 6.54 11.71
C ALA A 132 -15.69 6.31 10.21
N ASP A 133 -15.73 7.36 9.40
CA ASP A 133 -15.47 7.27 7.95
C ASP A 133 -14.01 6.90 7.67
N ALA A 134 -13.06 7.48 8.42
CA ALA A 134 -11.65 7.11 8.33
C ALA A 134 -11.41 5.64 8.70
N THR A 135 -12.04 5.11 9.75
CA THR A 135 -11.95 3.70 10.13
C THR A 135 -12.50 2.79 9.02
N THR A 136 -13.68 3.09 8.45
CA THR A 136 -14.23 2.28 7.34
C THR A 136 -13.32 2.28 6.11
N LYS A 137 -12.64 3.40 5.82
CA LYS A 137 -11.67 3.47 4.72
C LYS A 137 -10.42 2.65 5.00
N LEU A 138 -9.93 2.64 6.24
CA LEU A 138 -8.83 1.77 6.65
C LEU A 138 -9.21 0.29 6.46
N GLU A 139 -10.36 -0.15 6.98
CA GLU A 139 -10.84 -1.54 6.84
C GLU A 139 -10.92 -1.97 5.35
N SER A 140 -11.37 -1.07 4.47
CA SER A 140 -11.39 -1.32 3.02
C SER A 140 -9.99 -1.45 2.42
N LEU A 141 -9.05 -0.63 2.89
CA LEU A 141 -7.66 -0.70 2.48
C LEU A 141 -6.99 -2.00 2.94
N ASP A 142 -7.21 -2.41 4.19
CA ASP A 142 -6.70 -3.66 4.78
C ASP A 142 -7.12 -4.87 3.98
N VAL A 143 -8.41 -4.93 3.58
CA VAL A 143 -8.91 -5.99 2.68
C VAL A 143 -8.12 -6.04 1.36
N THR A 144 -7.70 -4.89 0.83
CA THR A 144 -6.94 -4.83 -0.43
C THR A 144 -5.48 -5.20 -0.22
N LEU A 145 -4.86 -4.77 0.88
CA LEU A 145 -3.50 -5.15 1.27
C LEU A 145 -3.40 -6.65 1.53
N GLY A 146 -4.34 -7.22 2.30
CA GLY A 146 -4.41 -8.66 2.56
C GLY A 146 -4.54 -9.48 1.26
N LYS A 147 -5.35 -9.02 0.30
CA LYS A 147 -5.41 -9.63 -1.05
C LYS A 147 -4.09 -9.56 -1.79
N ALA A 148 -3.38 -8.44 -1.72
CA ALA A 148 -2.07 -8.29 -2.32
C ALA A 148 -1.06 -9.24 -1.67
N VAL A 149 -0.96 -9.27 -0.34
CA VAL A 149 -0.07 -10.20 0.39
C VAL A 149 -0.38 -11.65 0.04
N CYS A 150 -1.66 -12.02 -0.02
CA CYS A 150 -2.12 -13.35 -0.41
C CYS A 150 -1.65 -13.72 -1.83
N ALA A 151 -1.85 -12.82 -2.80
CA ALA A 151 -1.48 -13.05 -4.20
C ALA A 151 0.02 -13.32 -4.43
N TYR A 152 0.88 -12.88 -3.51
CA TYR A 152 2.33 -13.13 -3.55
C TYR A 152 2.83 -14.12 -2.51
N THR A 153 1.95 -14.76 -1.74
CA THR A 153 2.36 -15.80 -0.79
C THR A 153 2.28 -17.18 -1.48
N PRO A 154 3.36 -17.98 -1.46
CA PRO A 154 3.34 -19.32 -2.05
C PRO A 154 2.21 -20.17 -1.44
N GLY A 155 1.27 -20.61 -2.28
CA GLY A 155 0.08 -21.39 -1.88
C GLY A 155 -1.23 -20.61 -1.76
N GLY A 156 -1.23 -19.28 -1.94
CA GLY A 156 -2.45 -18.48 -1.95
C GLY A 156 -3.27 -18.73 -3.22
N SER A 157 -4.30 -19.59 -3.15
CA SER A 157 -5.25 -19.73 -4.25
C SER A 157 -6.28 -18.60 -4.18
N LEU A 158 -6.33 -17.73 -5.19
CA LEU A 158 -7.42 -16.77 -5.38
C LEU A 158 -8.70 -17.49 -5.89
N GLY A 159 -9.20 -18.42 -5.09
CA GLY A 159 -10.35 -19.25 -5.40
C GLY A 159 -11.06 -19.63 -4.11
N VAL A 160 -11.92 -18.72 -3.63
CA VAL A 160 -12.98 -18.94 -2.63
C VAL A 160 -12.64 -19.92 -1.49
N ASN A 161 -12.07 -19.33 -0.44
CA ASN A 161 -12.08 -19.70 0.99
C ASN A 161 -10.65 -19.59 1.56
N VAL A 162 -10.46 -18.46 2.23
CA VAL A 162 -9.35 -18.02 3.09
C VAL A 162 -8.38 -19.13 3.50
N PHE A 163 -7.17 -19.09 2.96
CA PHE A 163 -5.89 -19.61 3.47
C PHE A 163 -4.79 -19.16 2.47
N CYS A 164 -4.29 -17.92 2.42
CA CYS A 164 -4.38 -16.74 3.29
C CYS A 164 -5.76 -16.10 3.44
#